data_AF-A0A2M8PJM0-F1
#
_entry.id   AF-A0A2M8PJM0-F1
#
_cell.length_a   1.000
_cell.length_b   1.000
_cell.length_c   1.000
_cell.angle_alpha   90.00
_cell.angle_beta   90.00
_cell.angle_gamma   90.00
#
_symmetry.space_group_name_H-M   'P 1'
#
loop_
_entity.id
_entity.type
_entity.pdbx_description
1 polymer ?
#
loop_
_entity_poly.entity_id
_entity_poly.type
_entity_poly.pdbx_seq_one_letter_code
_entity_poly.pdbx_strand_id
1 'polypeptide(L)'
;EIDRSAVLRYKQKRLKAAGQDSNSVLCEGNYLELDWESMLDAEKPTYIIWEGNTMYLWRCDVDAMLKRMRCFFKTFWVSFDFYDVATIKKQTGVPELTNIALNFERMGAPWLTGFDDV
;
A
#
# COMPACT_ATOMS: atom_id res chain seq x y z
N GLU A 1 4.80 10.96 0.82
CA GLU A 1 4.25 9.80 1.57
C GLU A 1 2.80 10.08 1.87
N ILE A 2 1.93 9.10 1.64
CA ILE A 2 0.49 9.21 1.87
C ILE A 2 0.12 8.20 2.95
N ASP A 3 -0.49 8.65 4.04
CA ASP A 3 -0.98 7.78 5.12
C ASP A 3 -2.02 8.54 5.97
N ARG A 4 -2.61 7.87 6.96
CA ARG A 4 -3.52 8.47 7.94
C ARG A 4 -2.78 9.54 8.75
N SER A 5 -3.49 10.63 9.05
CA SER A 5 -2.96 11.77 9.82
C SER A 5 -2.23 11.37 11.10
N ALA A 6 -2.79 10.41 11.86
CA ALA A 6 -2.20 9.96 13.12
C ALA A 6 -0.81 9.33 12.94
N VAL A 7 -0.60 8.56 11.86
CA VAL A 7 0.67 7.89 11.56
C VAL A 7 1.70 8.93 11.13
N LEU A 8 1.35 9.80 10.18
CA LEU A 8 2.25 10.84 9.68
C LEU A 8 2.71 11.80 10.78
N ARG A 9 1.79 12.25 11.65
CA ARG A 9 2.12 13.12 12.78
C ARG A 9 3.04 12.44 13.78
N TYR A 10 2.78 11.17 14.09
CA TYR A 10 3.67 10.39 14.95
C TYR A 10 5.07 10.28 14.33
N LYS A 11 5.16 9.93 13.04
CA LYS A 11 6.43 9.82 12.30
C LYS A 11 7.21 11.14 12.32
N GLN A 12 6.57 12.26 11.97
CA GLN A 12 7.19 13.59 12.01
C GLN A 12 7.74 13.93 13.39
N LYS A 13 6.98 13.66 14.46
CA LYS A 13 7.44 13.91 15.83
C LYS A 13 8.70 13.11 16.16
N ARG A 14 8.78 11.85 15.72
CA ARG A 14 9.96 10.99 15.94
C ARG A 14 11.17 11.44 15.13
N LEU A 15 10.99 11.76 13.85
CA LEU A 15 12.07 12.26 12.98
C LEU A 15 12.64 13.58 13.52
N LYS A 16 11.76 14.52 13.89
CA LYS A 16 12.16 15.81 14.48
C LYS A 16 12.95 15.62 15.79
N ALA A 17 12.48 14.72 16.66
CA ALA A 17 13.19 14.41 17.91
C ALA A 17 14.57 13.77 17.68
N ALA A 18 14.76 13.08 16.55
CA ALA A 18 16.03 12.50 16.14
C ALA A 18 16.93 13.47 15.34
N GLY A 19 16.49 14.72 15.10
CA GLY A 19 17.21 15.68 14.26
C GLY A 19 17.26 15.31 12.79
N GLN A 20 16.34 14.47 12.32
CA GLN A 20 16.26 14.04 10.92
C GLN A 20 15.26 14.91 10.15
N ASP A 21 15.70 15.46 9.03
CA ASP A 21 14.84 16.07 8.02
C ASP A 21 14.80 15.13 6.80
N SER A 22 13.59 14.74 6.41
CA SER A 22 13.38 13.72 5.36
C SER A 22 13.17 14.32 3.97
N ASN A 23 13.18 15.65 3.82
CA ASN A 23 12.85 16.35 2.57
C ASN A 23 11.61 15.74 1.86
N SER A 24 10.64 15.29 2.66
CA SER A 24 9.49 14.53 2.19
C SER A 24 8.23 15.38 2.30
N VAL A 25 7.40 15.33 1.27
CA VAL A 25 6.05 15.89 1.33
C VAL A 25 5.13 14.81 1.88
N LEU A 26 4.46 15.12 3.00
CA LEU A 26 3.48 14.23 3.63
C LEU A 26 2.07 14.67 3.23
N CYS A 27 1.26 13.71 2.82
CA CYS A 27 -0.13 13.92 2.44
C CYS A 27 -1.02 13.05 3.35
N GLU A 28 -1.84 13.70 4.17
CA GLU A 28 -2.75 13.00 5.07
C GLU A 28 -4.00 12.55 4.30
N GLY A 29 -4.34 11.26 4.33
CA GLY A 29 -5.62 10.76 3.82
C GLY A 29 -5.63 9.31 3.33
N ASN A 30 -6.77 8.90 2.77
CA ASN A 30 -6.92 7.62 2.08
C ASN A 30 -6.53 7.79 0.61
N TYR A 31 -5.42 7.19 0.18
CA TYR A 31 -4.93 7.34 -1.19
C TYR A 31 -5.87 6.80 -2.26
N LEU A 32 -6.82 5.93 -1.89
CA LEU A 32 -7.89 5.48 -2.81
C LEU A 32 -8.87 6.60 -3.17
N GLU A 33 -9.06 7.57 -2.26
CA GLU A 33 -10.03 8.67 -2.39
C GLU A 33 -9.37 10.02 -2.72
N LEU A 34 -8.07 10.15 -2.43
CA LEU A 34 -7.31 11.38 -2.67
C LEU A 34 -7.10 11.64 -4.16
N ASP A 35 -7.15 12.92 -4.55
CA ASP A 35 -6.67 13.43 -5.85
C ASP A 35 -5.15 13.63 -5.80
N TRP A 36 -4.42 12.53 -5.81
CA TRP A 36 -2.96 12.57 -5.74
C TRP A 36 -2.32 12.97 -7.07
N GLU A 37 -3.02 12.83 -8.19
CA GLU A 37 -2.57 13.28 -9.50
C GLU A 37 -2.31 14.78 -9.52
N SER A 38 -3.19 15.58 -8.90
CA SER A 38 -3.03 17.04 -8.82
C SER A 38 -1.75 17.49 -8.11
N MET A 39 -1.13 16.62 -7.32
CA MET A 39 0.07 16.89 -6.53
C MET A 39 1.36 16.47 -7.24
N LEU A 40 1.27 15.77 -8.38
CA LEU A 40 2.40 15.13 -9.03
C LEU A 40 2.56 15.58 -10.48
N ASP A 41 3.78 15.43 -10.99
CA ASP A 41 4.13 15.73 -12.38
C ASP A 41 4.19 14.43 -13.19
N ALA A 42 3.20 14.22 -14.06
CA ALA A 42 3.05 13.03 -14.88
C ALA A 42 4.20 12.79 -15.87
N GLU A 43 4.95 13.83 -16.24
CA GLU A 43 6.05 13.72 -17.22
C GLU A 43 7.35 13.22 -16.58
N LYS A 44 7.47 13.28 -15.25
CA LYS A 44 8.68 12.82 -14.55
C LYS A 44 8.66 11.29 -14.38
N PRO A 45 9.80 10.61 -14.65
CA PRO A 45 9.95 9.21 -14.28
C PRO A 45 9.69 9.02 -12.78
N THR A 46 8.72 8.18 -12.45
CA THR A 46 8.22 8.03 -11.07
C THR A 46 8.42 6.60 -10.59
N TYR A 47 8.94 6.44 -9.37
CA TYR A 47 9.01 5.14 -8.70
C TYR A 47 8.01 5.12 -7.53
N ILE A 48 7.12 4.14 -7.51
CA ILE A 48 6.04 4.00 -6.53
C ILE A 48 6.36 2.80 -5.63
N ILE A 49 6.32 3.02 -4.32
CA ILE A 49 6.43 1.96 -3.32
C ILE A 49 5.05 1.81 -2.67
N TRP A 50 4.47 0.61 -2.79
CA TRP A 50 3.18 0.25 -2.22
C TRP A 50 3.32 -1.02 -1.39
N GLU A 51 4.03 -0.87 -0.28
CA GLU A 51 4.48 -1.97 0.59
C GLU A 51 3.49 -2.21 1.74
N GLY A 52 3.26 -3.48 2.07
CA GLY A 52 2.51 -3.90 3.25
C GLY A 52 1.03 -3.47 3.27
N ASN A 53 0.41 -3.18 2.11
CA ASN A 53 -0.93 -2.62 2.09
C ASN A 53 -1.93 -3.31 1.14
N THR A 54 -1.49 -3.72 -0.05
CA THR A 54 -2.32 -4.33 -1.11
C THR A 54 -3.15 -5.52 -0.65
N MET A 55 -2.62 -6.37 0.23
CA MET A 55 -3.35 -7.53 0.75
C MET A 55 -4.57 -7.16 1.60
N TYR A 56 -4.64 -5.94 2.14
CA TYR A 56 -5.76 -5.46 2.95
C TYR A 56 -6.87 -4.79 2.14
N LEU A 57 -6.70 -4.68 0.82
CA LEU A 57 -7.66 -4.03 -0.06
C LEU A 57 -8.47 -5.07 -0.84
N TRP A 58 -9.63 -4.66 -1.35
CA TRP A 58 -10.33 -5.46 -2.33
C TRP A 58 -9.61 -5.46 -3.67
N ARG A 59 -9.71 -6.56 -4.41
CA ARG A 59 -9.06 -6.72 -5.72
C ARG A 59 -9.41 -5.59 -6.68
N CYS A 60 -10.69 -5.18 -6.69
CA CYS A 60 -11.15 -4.07 -7.52
C CYS A 60 -10.45 -2.75 -7.21
N ASP A 61 -10.11 -2.50 -5.95
CA ASP A 61 -9.43 -1.27 -5.53
C ASP A 61 -7.96 -1.30 -5.97
N VAL A 62 -7.31 -2.47 -5.87
CA VAL A 62 -5.94 -2.65 -6.35
C VAL A 62 -5.85 -2.47 -7.87
N ASP A 63 -6.72 -3.15 -8.62
CA ASP A 63 -6.76 -3.06 -10.07
C ASP A 63 -7.09 -1.64 -10.54
N ALA A 64 -8.03 -0.96 -9.86
CA ALA A 64 -8.38 0.42 -10.15
C ALA A 64 -7.20 1.38 -9.92
N MET A 65 -6.46 1.20 -8.83
CA MET A 65 -5.30 2.03 -8.52
C MET A 65 -4.16 1.81 -9.53
N LEU A 66 -3.84 0.55 -9.87
CA LEU A 66 -2.83 0.25 -10.89
C LEU A 66 -3.21 0.84 -12.25
N LYS A 67 -4.50 0.75 -12.63
CA LYS A 67 -5.01 1.38 -13.85
C LYS A 67 -4.90 2.91 -13.79
N ARG A 68 -5.24 3.51 -12.65
CA ARG A 68 -5.14 4.96 -12.41
C ARG A 68 -3.70 5.44 -12.56
N MET A 69 -2.73 4.75 -11.96
CA MET A 69 -1.29 5.01 -12.11
C MET A 69 -0.86 4.91 -13.58
N ARG A 70 -1.25 3.84 -14.28
CA ARG A 70 -0.93 3.62 -15.69
C ARG A 70 -1.50 4.69 -16.61
N CYS A 71 -2.68 5.22 -16.31
CA CYS A 71 -3.29 6.28 -17.11
C CYS A 71 -2.65 7.66 -16.86
N PHE A 72 -2.14 7.90 -15.65
CA PHE A 72 -1.59 9.20 -15.26
C PHE A 72 -0.11 9.35 -15.61
N PHE A 73 0.75 8.42 -15.20
CA PHE A 73 2.20 8.55 -15.39
C PHE A 73 2.64 8.10 -16.78
N LYS A 74 3.51 8.90 -17.41
CA LYS A 74 4.11 8.56 -18.70
C LYS A 74 5.16 7.46 -18.60
N THR A 75 5.99 7.52 -17.55
CA THR A 75 7.03 6.52 -17.26
C THR A 75 7.02 6.27 -15.76
N PHE A 76 6.75 5.03 -15.36
CA PHE A 76 6.76 4.68 -13.94
C PHE A 76 7.17 3.22 -13.70
N TRP A 77 7.58 2.96 -12.47
CA TRP A 77 7.73 1.63 -11.90
C TRP A 77 6.97 1.56 -10.59
N VAL A 78 6.46 0.38 -10.26
CA VAL A 78 5.78 0.12 -9.00
C VAL A 78 6.35 -1.13 -8.38
N SER A 79 6.64 -1.07 -7.09
CA SER A 79 6.94 -2.23 -6.25
C SER A 79 5.85 -2.36 -5.22
N PHE A 80 5.22 -3.53 -5.15
CA PHE A 80 4.18 -3.83 -4.19
C PHE A 80 4.22 -5.30 -3.78
N ASP A 81 3.83 -5.56 -2.54
CA ASP A 81 3.76 -6.92 -2.03
C ASP A 81 2.48 -7.60 -2.51
N PHE A 82 2.50 -8.92 -2.67
CA PHE A 82 1.29 -9.70 -2.84
C PHE A 82 1.45 -11.09 -2.24
N TYR A 83 0.32 -11.69 -1.90
CA TYR A 83 0.24 -13.11 -1.59
C TYR A 83 -0.48 -13.83 -2.72
N ASP A 84 -0.20 -15.12 -2.89
CA ASP A 84 -0.98 -15.97 -3.78
C ASP A 84 -2.43 -16.11 -3.28
N VAL A 85 -3.34 -16.52 -4.17
CA VAL A 85 -4.76 -16.68 -3.83
C VAL A 85 -4.97 -17.79 -2.80
N ALA A 86 -4.13 -18.84 -2.82
CA ALA A 86 -4.22 -19.95 -1.88
C ALA A 86 -3.96 -19.50 -0.43
N THR A 87 -3.06 -18.55 -0.22
CA THR A 87 -2.72 -17.95 1.07
C THR A 87 -3.92 -17.22 1.65
N ILE A 88 -4.57 -16.39 0.83
CA ILE A 88 -5.77 -15.65 1.24
C ILE A 88 -6.92 -16.60 1.59
N LYS A 89 -7.09 -17.66 0.81
CA LYS A 89 -8.09 -18.71 1.06
C LYS A 89 -7.71 -19.69 2.18
N LYS A 90 -6.51 -19.56 2.76
CA LYS A 90 -5.97 -20.46 3.80
C LYS A 90 -5.91 -21.93 3.32
N GLN A 91 -5.59 -22.12 2.05
CA GLN A 91 -5.60 -23.39 1.30
C GLN A 91 -4.20 -23.87 0.88
N THR A 92 -3.14 -23.24 1.36
CA THR A 92 -1.74 -23.59 1.02
C THR A 92 -1.30 -24.94 1.59
N GLY A 93 -2.03 -25.48 2.57
CA GLY A 93 -1.63 -26.68 3.31
C GLY A 93 -0.51 -26.44 4.32
N VAL A 94 -0.06 -25.19 4.52
CA VAL A 94 0.98 -24.81 5.48
C VAL A 94 0.31 -24.22 6.74
N PRO A 95 0.24 -24.95 7.86
CA PRO A 95 -0.50 -24.51 9.06
C PRO A 95 -0.01 -23.18 9.64
N GLU A 96 1.30 -22.91 9.58
CA GLU A 96 1.91 -21.68 10.08
C GLU A 96 1.39 -20.45 9.33
N LEU A 97 1.30 -20.54 8.01
CA LEU A 97 0.80 -19.44 7.16
C LEU A 97 -0.69 -19.18 7.40
N THR A 98 -1.48 -20.25 7.53
CA THR A 98 -2.89 -20.16 7.91
C THR A 98 -3.07 -19.48 9.26
N ASN A 99 -2.25 -19.85 10.25
CA ASN A 99 -2.30 -19.25 11.59
C ASN A 99 -1.97 -17.76 11.56
N ILE A 100 -0.98 -17.35 10.76
CA ILE A 100 -0.65 -15.92 10.56
C ILE A 100 -1.86 -15.18 9.98
N ALA A 101 -2.43 -15.69 8.88
CA ALA A 101 -3.59 -15.05 8.23
C ALA A 101 -4.80 -14.94 9.19
N LEU A 102 -5.06 -15.96 10.02
CA LEU A 102 -6.12 -15.94 11.04
C LEU A 102 -5.82 -14.95 12.18
N ASN A 103 -4.55 -14.76 12.56
CA ASN A 103 -4.20 -13.78 13.58
C ASN A 103 -4.44 -12.34 13.11
N PHE A 104 -4.06 -12.03 11.87
CA PHE A 104 -4.35 -10.72 11.26
C PHE A 104 -5.85 -10.44 11.17
N GLU A 105 -6.64 -11.44 10.81
CA GLU A 105 -8.11 -11.36 10.82
C GLU A 105 -8.68 -11.07 12.22
N ARG A 106 -8.19 -11.75 13.27
CA ARG A 106 -8.58 -11.47 14.66
C ARG A 106 -8.20 -10.07 15.13
N MET A 107 -7.13 -9.49 14.57
CA MET A 107 -6.71 -8.12 14.85
C MET A 107 -7.56 -7.07 14.10
N GLY A 108 -8.55 -7.49 13.31
CA GLY A 108 -9.37 -6.61 12.49
C GLY A 108 -8.68 -6.14 11.21
N ALA A 109 -7.62 -6.83 10.78
CA ALA A 109 -6.88 -6.55 9.56
C ALA A 109 -6.85 -7.81 8.66
N PRO A 110 -8.02 -8.31 8.19
CA PRO A 110 -8.04 -9.49 7.35
C PRO A 110 -7.31 -9.24 6.02
N TRP A 111 -6.59 -10.25 5.53
CA TRP A 111 -6.08 -10.24 4.17
C TRP A 111 -7.21 -10.60 3.21
N LEU A 112 -7.51 -9.70 2.28
CA LEU A 112 -8.68 -9.74 1.39
C LEU A 112 -8.33 -10.18 -0.04
N THR A 113 -7.13 -9.84 -0.51
CA THR A 113 -6.76 -10.02 -1.91
C THR A 113 -5.43 -10.72 -2.09
N GLY A 114 -5.38 -11.61 -3.09
CA GLY A 114 -4.18 -12.28 -3.56
C GLY A 114 -4.10 -12.28 -5.09
N PHE A 115 -2.90 -12.55 -5.58
CA PHE A 115 -2.54 -12.55 -7.00
C PHE A 115 -1.70 -13.80 -7.27
N ASP A 116 -2.14 -14.65 -8.18
CA ASP A 116 -1.31 -15.75 -8.68
C ASP A 116 -0.42 -15.29 -9.86
N ASP A 117 -0.76 -14.15 -10.47
CA ASP A 117 -0.07 -13.51 -11.58
C ASP A 117 -0.25 -11.98 -11.50
N VAL A 118 0.80 -11.22 -11.85
CA VAL A 118 0.93 -9.76 -11.71
C VAL A 118 1.51 -9.12 -12.97
#